data_AF-A0AAP8MF35-F1
#
_entry.id   AF-A0AAP8MF35-F1
#
_cell.length_a   1.000
_cell.length_b   1.000
_cell.length_c   1.000
_cell.angle_alpha   90.00
_cell.angle_beta   90.00
_cell.angle_gamma   90.00
#
_symmetry.space_group_name_H-M   'P 1'
#
loop_
_entity.id
_entity.type
_entity.pdbx_description
1 polymer ?
#
loop_
_entity_poly.entity_id
_entity_poly.type
_entity_poly.pdbx_seq_one_letter_code
_entity_poly.pdbx_strand_id
1 'polypeptide(L)'
;MSDRFAKTFYLLHENGDRLWPVQMEDQQTRRSSWRVSDNGNTKAAAIEVTDEEVLRDYVINQRYAVRAATRKSGARASLYRPDQRAIRELVDLKK
;
A
#
# COMPACT_ATOMS: atom_id res chain seq x y z
N MET A 1 17.76 -8.39 3.83
CA MET A 1 16.88 -7.24 3.51
C MET A 1 15.45 -7.76 3.49
N SER A 2 14.62 -7.40 4.47
CA SER A 2 13.25 -7.90 4.55
C SER A 2 12.42 -7.30 3.41
N ASP A 3 11.86 -8.17 2.59
CA ASP A 3 11.08 -7.84 1.40
C ASP A 3 9.65 -7.41 1.81
N ARG A 4 9.55 -6.31 2.54
CA ARG A 4 8.28 -5.80 3.13
C ARG A 4 7.36 -5.15 2.09
N PHE A 5 7.83 -5.01 0.85
CA PHE A 5 7.08 -4.35 -0.21
C PHE A 5 6.31 -5.38 -1.04
N ALA A 6 5.10 -5.01 -1.44
CA ALA A 6 4.42 -5.74 -2.49
C ALA A 6 5.24 -5.69 -3.79
N LYS A 7 5.05 -6.71 -4.63
CA LYS A 7 5.71 -6.92 -5.92
C LYS A 7 4.73 -6.94 -7.08
N THR A 8 3.44 -7.09 -6.79
CA THR A 8 2.38 -7.26 -7.78
C THR A 8 1.87 -5.96 -8.37
N PHE A 9 1.98 -4.83 -7.67
CA PHE A 9 1.57 -3.54 -8.20
C PHE A 9 2.26 -2.37 -7.47
N TYR A 10 2.18 -1.18 -8.06
CA TYR A 10 2.57 0.08 -7.42
C TYR A 10 1.64 1.23 -7.83
N LEU A 11 1.63 2.29 -7.02
CA LEU A 11 0.97 3.55 -7.36
C LEU A 11 2.00 4.54 -7.91
N LEU A 12 1.72 5.14 -9.06
CA LEU A 12 2.54 6.18 -9.65
C LEU A 12 2.06 7.54 -9.14
N HIS A 13 2.89 8.23 -8.37
CA HIS A 13 2.61 9.59 -7.91
C HIS A 13 2.72 10.58 -9.09
N GLU A 14 2.01 11.70 -9.03
CA GLU A 14 2.10 12.80 -10.01
C GLU A 14 3.54 13.35 -10.19
N ASN A 15 4.41 13.16 -9.19
CA ASN A 15 5.81 13.61 -9.23
C ASN A 15 6.75 12.58 -9.89
N GLY A 16 6.22 11.44 -10.37
CA GLY A 16 6.98 10.34 -10.96
C GLY A 16 7.47 9.28 -9.96
N ASP A 17 7.17 9.44 -8.67
CA ASP A 17 7.53 8.46 -7.64
C ASP A 17 6.73 7.16 -7.79
N ARG A 18 7.41 6.02 -7.66
CA ARG A 18 6.76 4.69 -7.56
C ARG A 18 6.57 4.33 -6.10
N LEU A 19 5.31 4.30 -5.67
CA LEU A 19 4.89 3.98 -4.31
C LEU A 19 4.44 2.52 -4.24
N TRP A 20 5.17 1.73 -3.46
CA TRP A 20 4.90 0.31 -3.30
C TRP A 20 4.19 0.09 -1.97
N PRO A 21 3.09 -0.68 -1.96
CA PRO A 21 2.47 -1.12 -0.70
C PRO A 21 3.51 -1.74 0.22
N VAL A 22 3.49 -1.36 1.49
CA VAL A 22 4.49 -1.79 2.47
C VAL A 22 3.83 -2.42 3.68
N GLN A 23 4.38 -3.55 4.11
CA GLN A 23 3.99 -4.22 5.34
C GLN A 23 4.45 -3.40 6.55
N MET A 24 3.58 -3.32 7.54
CA MET A 24 3.85 -2.70 8.81
C MET A 24 3.89 -3.78 9.89
N GLU A 25 4.92 -3.75 10.74
CA GLU A 25 4.95 -4.57 11.94
C GLU A 25 4.05 -3.95 13.01
N ASP A 26 3.13 -4.75 13.55
CA ASP A 26 2.43 -4.42 14.76
C ASP A 26 3.34 -4.68 15.97
N GLN A 27 3.63 -3.66 16.77
CA GLN A 27 4.50 -3.80 17.94
C GLN A 27 3.92 -4.75 19.01
N GLN A 28 2.59 -4.86 19.11
CA GLN A 28 1.94 -5.69 20.11
C GLN A 28 1.94 -7.16 19.72
N THR A 29 1.65 -7.46 18.46
CA THR A 29 1.52 -8.84 17.97
C THR A 29 2.77 -9.35 17.25
N ARG A 30 3.73 -8.47 16.95
CA ARG A 30 4.93 -8.72 16.13
C ARG A 30 4.63 -9.24 14.71
N ARG A 31 3.38 -9.13 14.27
CA ARG A 31 2.96 -9.57 12.93
C ARG A 31 3.17 -8.45 11.92
N SER A 32 3.66 -8.81 10.74
CA SER A 32 3.77 -7.92 9.60
C SER A 32 2.58 -8.13 8.67
N SER A 33 1.85 -7.05 8.38
CA SER A 33 0.69 -7.06 7.49
C SER A 33 0.63 -5.76 6.69
N TRP A 34 0.04 -5.83 5.49
CA TRP A 34 -0.40 -4.63 4.79
C TRP A 34 -1.66 -4.10 5.45
N ARG A 35 -1.79 -2.77 5.46
CA ARG A 35 -2.98 -2.11 5.99
C ARG A 35 -3.69 -1.41 4.85
N VAL A 36 -4.92 -1.84 4.62
CA VAL A 36 -5.84 -1.21 3.67
C VAL A 36 -7.00 -0.59 4.43
N SER A 37 -7.55 0.52 3.93
CA SER A 37 -8.73 1.15 4.53
C SER A 37 -9.67 1.72 3.48
N ASP A 38 -10.97 1.58 3.75
CA ASP A 38 -12.04 2.20 2.99
C ASP A 38 -11.98 3.72 3.19
N ASN A 39 -12.06 4.23 4.42
CA ASN A 39 -12.21 5.67 4.68
C ASN A 39 -11.50 6.21 5.94
N GLY A 40 -10.54 5.47 6.49
CA GLY A 40 -9.92 5.82 7.78
C GLY A 40 -8.40 5.71 7.81
N ASN A 41 -7.75 6.57 8.59
CA ASN A 41 -6.31 6.52 8.86
C ASN A 41 -5.98 5.88 10.22
N THR A 42 -7.00 5.38 10.94
CA THR A 42 -6.86 4.76 12.27
C THR A 42 -6.65 3.26 12.14
N LYS A 43 -5.94 2.66 13.11
CA LYS A 43 -5.71 1.20 13.16
C LYS A 43 -7.03 0.42 13.22
N ALA A 44 -8.06 0.94 13.91
CA ALA A 44 -9.37 0.29 14.04
C ALA A 44 -10.18 0.27 12.73
N ALA A 45 -9.92 1.22 11.82
CA ALA A 45 -10.58 1.29 10.51
C ALA A 45 -9.77 0.61 9.39
N ALA A 46 -8.58 0.08 9.71
CA ALA A 46 -7.72 -0.59 8.77
C ALA A 46 -7.93 -2.11 8.82
N ILE A 47 -8.00 -2.73 7.65
CA ILE A 47 -8.00 -4.18 7.49
C ILE A 47 -6.53 -4.61 7.33
N GLU A 48 -6.12 -5.55 8.18
CA GLU A 48 -4.79 -6.16 8.09
C GLU A 48 -4.84 -7.32 7.09
N VAL A 49 -3.99 -7.26 6.08
CA VAL A 49 -3.91 -8.22 4.98
C VAL A 49 -2.52 -8.81 4.95
N THR A 50 -2.41 -10.13 4.93
CA THR A 50 -1.12 -10.86 4.84
C THR A 50 -0.91 -11.56 3.51
N ASP A 51 -1.96 -11.66 2.70
CA ASP A 51 -1.93 -12.22 1.34
C ASP A 51 -1.88 -11.09 0.31
N GLU A 52 -0.88 -11.15 -0.57
CA GLU A 52 -0.67 -10.11 -1.57
C GLU A 52 -1.75 -10.10 -2.68
N GLU A 53 -2.37 -11.24 -2.98
CA GLU A 53 -3.47 -11.28 -3.95
C GLU A 53 -4.73 -10.63 -3.41
N VAL A 54 -5.02 -10.85 -2.12
CA VAL A 54 -6.09 -10.17 -1.40
C VAL A 54 -5.82 -8.66 -1.33
N LEU A 55 -4.58 -8.26 -1.05
CA LEU A 55 -4.16 -6.85 -1.08
C LEU A 55 -4.42 -6.22 -2.46
N ARG A 56 -4.04 -6.92 -3.53
CA ARG A 56 -4.25 -6.48 -4.90
C ARG A 56 -5.73 -6.27 -5.19
N ASP A 57 -6.59 -7.20 -4.77
CA ASP A 57 -8.04 -7.06 -4.96
C ASP A 57 -8.61 -5.82 -4.26
N TYR A 58 -8.28 -5.63 -2.98
CA TYR A 58 -8.73 -4.45 -2.22
C TYR A 58 -8.31 -3.13 -2.87
N VAL A 59 -7.07 -3.02 -3.35
CA VAL A 59 -6.56 -1.75 -3.87
C VAL A 59 -6.95 -1.55 -5.33
N ILE A 60 -6.80 -2.56 -6.19
CA ILE A 60 -7.06 -2.43 -7.62
C ILE A 60 -8.55 -2.43 -7.92
N ASN A 61 -9.29 -3.40 -7.40
CA ASN A 61 -10.70 -3.60 -7.73
C ASN A 61 -11.59 -2.79 -6.81
N GLN A 62 -11.33 -2.83 -5.50
CA GLN A 62 -12.19 -2.17 -4.50
C GLN A 62 -11.77 -0.74 -4.16
N ARG A 63 -10.64 -0.25 -4.71
CA ARG A 63 -10.14 1.13 -4.55
C ARG A 63 -9.83 1.55 -3.10
N TYR A 64 -9.48 0.59 -2.24
CA TYR A 64 -9.07 0.88 -0.87
C TYR A 64 -7.75 1.66 -0.85
N ALA A 65 -7.59 2.50 0.17
CA ALA A 65 -6.33 3.17 0.43
C ALA A 65 -5.35 2.20 1.09
N VAL A 66 -4.06 2.28 0.76
CA VAL A 66 -3.01 1.39 1.28
C VAL A 66 -1.80 2.18 1.73
N ARG A 67 -1.14 1.72 2.80
CA ARG A 67 0.17 2.27 3.20
C ARG A 67 1.20 1.91 2.13
N ALA A 68 1.73 2.93 1.47
CA ALA A 68 2.72 2.76 0.42
C ALA A 68 3.91 3.70 0.62
N ALA A 69 5.09 3.24 0.20
CA ALA A 69 6.31 3.99 0.27
C ALA A 69 7.19 3.74 -0.95
N THR A 70 8.05 4.70 -1.26
CA THR A 70 9.15 4.48 -2.22
C THR A 70 10.17 3.51 -1.63
N ARG A 71 10.82 2.71 -2.48
CA ARG A 71 11.88 1.78 -2.05
C ARG A 71 13.19 2.46 -1.65
N LYS A 72 13.38 3.74 -1.96
CA LYS A 72 14.57 4.52 -1.57
C LYS A 72 14.45 4.95 -0.10
N SER A 73 15.55 4.87 0.65
CA SER A 73 15.61 5.34 2.03
C SER A 73 15.37 6.85 2.13
N GLY A 74 14.62 7.29 3.15
CA GLY A 74 14.31 8.71 3.40
C GLY A 74 13.23 9.33 2.50
N ALA A 75 12.53 8.52 1.71
CA ALA A 75 11.55 9.00 0.76
C ALA A 75 10.09 8.75 1.20
N ARG A 76 9.17 9.22 0.37
CA ARG A 76 7.73 9.40 0.65
C ARG A 76 7.07 8.10 1.15
N ALA A 77 6.41 8.18 2.31
CA ALA A 77 5.65 7.11 2.93
C ALA A 77 4.35 7.66 3.54
N SER A 78 3.19 7.19 3.08
CA SER A 78 1.88 7.64 3.55
C SER A 78 0.80 6.62 3.23
N LEU A 79 -0.45 6.94 3.58
CA LEU A 79 -1.64 6.25 3.10
C LEU A 79 -2.01 6.82 1.72
N TYR A 80 -2.16 5.96 0.72
CA TYR A 80 -2.49 6.35 -0.64
C TYR A 80 -3.70 5.59 -1.17
N ARG A 81 -4.68 6.29 -1.74
CA ARG A 81 -5.79 5.72 -2.51
C ARG A 81 -5.54 5.87 -4.02
N PRO A 82 -5.93 4.90 -4.87
CA PRO A 82 -5.69 4.99 -6.32
C PRO A 82 -6.38 6.14 -7.05
N ASP A 83 -7.48 6.66 -6.53
CA ASP A 83 -8.31 7.73 -7.10
C ASP A 83 -7.97 9.13 -6.58
N GLN A 84 -7.03 9.24 -5.62
CA GLN A 84 -6.64 10.54 -5.09
C GLN A 84 -5.87 11.34 -6.15
N ARG A 85 -6.00 12.67 -6.12
CA ARG A 85 -5.34 13.59 -7.07
C ARG A 85 -3.83 13.39 -7.22
N ALA A 86 -3.14 13.05 -6.12
CA ALA A 86 -1.70 12.87 -6.10
C ALA A 86 -1.22 11.57 -6.81
N ILE A 87 -2.14 10.66 -7.14
CA ILE A 87 -1.84 9.41 -7.85
C ILE A 87 -2.28 9.56 -9.30
N ARG A 88 -1.32 9.43 -10.19
CA ARG A 88 -1.51 9.49 -11.63
C ARG A 88 -2.04 8.17 -12.17
N GLU A 89 -1.50 7.06 -11.67
CA GLU A 89 -1.80 5.73 -12.20
C GLU A 89 -1.61 4.63 -11.16
N LEU A 90 -2.41 3.58 -11.28
CA LEU A 90 -2.21 2.32 -10.59
C LEU A 90 -1.66 1.29 -11.58
N VAL A 91 -0.42 0.86 -11.38
CA VAL A 91 0.28 -0.04 -12.30
C VAL A 91 0.30 -1.46 -11.75
N ASP A 92 -0.41 -2.35 -12.42
CA ASP A 92 -0.49 -3.78 -12.11
C ASP A 92 0.56 -4.57 -12.91
N LEU A 93 1.41 -5.31 -12.22
CA LEU A 93 2.52 -6.07 -12.79
C LEU A 93 2.19 -7.54 -13.03
N LYS A 94 1.03 -8.01 -12.55
CA LYS A 94 0.52 -9.37 -12.81
C LYS A 94 -0.37 -9.45 -14.06
N LYS A 95 -0.44 -8.38 -14.85
CA LYS A 95 -1.30 -8.25 -16.03
C LYS A 95 -0.65 -8.79 -17.29
#